data_AF-A0A928I8G7-F1
#
_entry.id   AF-A0A928I8G7-F1
#
_cell.length_a   1.000
_cell.length_b   1.000
_cell.length_c   1.000
_cell.angle_alpha   90.00
_cell.angle_beta   90.00
_cell.angle_gamma   90.00
#
_symmetry.space_group_name_H-M   'P 1'
#
loop_
_entity.id
_entity.type
_entity.pdbx_description
1 polymer ?
#
loop_
_entity_poly.entity_id
_entity_poly.type
_entity_poly.pdbx_seq_one_letter_code
_entity_poly.pdbx_strand_id
1 'polypeptide(L)'
;MKVFADEFTSEISGTYGGPCESPFVLKHNGKYYLFIGPYGGYNVSYSDTAVYESDDSMSFDPANIVGRIPSHASEIIDIDGELYITHCGWGKGGVYLARLHFEE
;
A
#
# COMPACT_ATOMS: atom_id res chain seq x y z
N MET A 1 19.72 3.53 -22.95
CA MET A 1 18.66 4.04 -22.05
C MET A 1 18.97 3.53 -20.66
N LYS A 2 19.16 4.41 -19.67
CA LYS A 2 19.30 4.03 -18.26
C LYS A 2 18.02 4.49 -17.55
N VAL A 3 17.43 3.60 -16.77
CA VAL A 3 16.28 3.90 -15.90
C VAL A 3 16.85 4.06 -14.50
N PHE A 4 16.44 5.13 -13.81
CA PHE A 4 16.69 5.36 -12.39
C PHE A 4 15.34 5.44 -11.68
N ALA A 5 15.30 5.04 -10.42
CA ALA A 5 14.12 5.16 -9.57
C ALA A 5 14.55 5.80 -8.25
N ASP A 6 13.78 6.76 -7.78
CA ASP A 6 13.87 7.26 -6.41
C ASP A 6 13.10 6.31 -5.49
N GLU A 7 13.60 6.11 -4.26
CA GLU A 7 13.04 5.13 -3.31
C GLU A 7 12.20 5.81 -2.22
N PHE A 8 11.02 5.25 -1.93
CA PHE A 8 10.32 5.58 -0.68
C PHE A 8 11.06 4.92 0.49
N THR A 9 11.36 5.68 1.53
CA THR A 9 11.94 5.17 2.78
C THR A 9 10.94 5.34 3.91
N SER A 10 10.52 4.24 4.52
CA SER A 10 9.71 4.34 5.73
C SER A 10 10.52 4.90 6.90
N GLU A 11 9.82 5.67 7.71
CA GLU A 11 10.19 6.17 9.02
C GLU A 11 10.44 5.08 10.07
N ILE A 12 9.99 3.84 9.81
CA ILE A 12 10.18 2.69 10.70
C ILE A 12 11.22 1.72 10.11
N SER A 13 12.19 1.31 10.92
CA SER A 13 13.09 0.21 10.56
C SER A 13 12.49 -1.13 11.00
N GLY A 14 12.33 -2.06 10.05
CA GLY A 14 11.92 -3.45 10.34
C GLY A 14 13.11 -4.40 10.48
N THR A 15 12.82 -5.70 10.62
CA THR A 15 13.83 -6.77 10.72
C THR A 15 14.04 -7.49 9.39
N TYR A 16 13.32 -8.60 9.15
CA TYR A 16 13.56 -9.53 8.03
C TYR A 16 12.74 -9.22 6.76
N GLY A 17 11.83 -8.24 6.81
CA GLY A 17 11.01 -7.80 5.67
C GLY A 17 10.69 -6.30 5.64
N GLY A 18 11.19 -5.50 6.59
CA GLY A 18 10.90 -4.07 6.68
C GLY A 18 9.40 -3.76 6.85
N PRO A 19 9.01 -2.48 6.98
CA PRO A 19 7.62 -2.06 6.77
C PRO A 19 7.29 -1.78 5.30
N CYS A 20 8.24 -2.02 4.39
CA CYS A 20 8.20 -1.60 2.99
C CYS A 20 8.04 -2.78 2.02
N GLU A 21 7.19 -3.75 2.32
CA GLU A 21 6.92 -4.87 1.41
C GLU A 21 5.72 -4.56 0.50
N SER A 22 5.69 -5.20 -0.68
CA SER A 22 4.54 -5.22 -1.59
C SER A 22 3.93 -3.84 -1.93
N PRO A 23 4.74 -2.85 -2.36
CA PRO A 23 4.21 -1.53 -2.70
C PRO A 23 3.31 -1.59 -3.94
N PHE A 24 2.19 -0.87 -3.88
CA PHE A 24 1.28 -0.64 -5.01
C PHE A 24 0.87 0.83 -5.06
N VAL A 25 0.95 1.47 -6.23
CA VAL A 25 0.53 2.87 -6.42
C VAL A 25 -0.75 2.94 -7.25
N LEU A 26 -1.77 3.58 -6.69
CA LEU A 26 -3.02 3.91 -7.38
C LEU A 26 -3.05 5.40 -7.73
N LYS A 27 -3.48 5.74 -8.95
CA LYS A 27 -3.91 7.10 -9.27
C LYS A 27 -5.43 7.21 -9.14
N HIS A 28 -5.93 8.08 -8.26
CA HIS A 28 -7.36 8.27 -8.04
C HIS A 28 -7.67 9.75 -7.77
N ASN A 29 -8.73 10.28 -8.38
CA ASN A 29 -9.19 11.68 -8.22
C ASN A 29 -8.09 12.75 -8.31
N GLY A 30 -7.11 12.55 -9.19
CA GLY A 30 -6.01 13.49 -9.43
C GLY A 30 -4.82 13.37 -8.47
N LYS A 31 -4.89 12.50 -7.47
CA LYS A 31 -3.83 12.19 -6.51
C LYS A 31 -3.24 10.80 -6.74
N TYR A 32 -2.13 10.52 -6.07
CA TYR A 32 -1.48 9.20 -6.02
C TYR A 32 -1.53 8.65 -4.61
N TYR A 33 -1.80 7.35 -4.49
CA TYR A 33 -1.91 6.63 -3.22
C TYR A 33 -0.96 5.43 -3.23
N LEU A 34 0.04 5.44 -2.35
CA LEU A 34 0.95 4.33 -2.13
C LEU A 34 0.40 3.42 -1.03
N PHE A 35 0.06 2.19 -1.40
CA PHE A 35 -0.29 1.10 -0.50
C PHE A 35 0.98 0.30 -0.22
N ILE A 36 1.41 0.23 1.04
CA ILE A 36 2.64 -0.46 1.42
C ILE A 36 2.53 -1.04 2.82
N GLY A 37 3.12 -2.22 3.07
CA GLY A 37 3.09 -2.84 4.38
C GLY A 37 3.85 -4.16 4.42
N PRO A 38 3.82 -4.90 5.54
CA PRO A 38 3.06 -4.58 6.75
C PRO A 38 3.63 -3.37 7.50
N TYR A 39 2.80 -2.38 7.81
CA TYR A 39 3.18 -1.19 8.56
C TYR A 39 3.65 -1.58 9.97
N GLY A 40 4.83 -1.12 10.37
CA GLY A 40 5.49 -1.54 11.61
C GLY A 40 6.20 -2.90 11.53
N GLY A 41 6.08 -3.61 10.40
CA GLY A 41 6.72 -4.90 10.14
C GLY A 41 5.95 -6.10 10.71
N TYR A 42 6.39 -7.30 10.31
CA TYR A 42 5.73 -8.58 10.63
C TYR A 42 5.55 -8.90 12.13
N ASN A 43 6.35 -8.29 13.01
CA ASN A 43 6.24 -8.49 14.45
C ASN A 43 5.07 -7.71 15.08
N VAL A 44 4.53 -6.71 14.38
CA VAL A 44 3.42 -5.88 14.86
C VAL A 44 2.10 -6.43 14.31
N SER A 45 1.98 -6.52 12.99
CA SER A 45 0.80 -7.08 12.33
C SER A 45 1.19 -7.61 10.97
N TYR A 46 0.73 -8.82 10.64
CA TYR A 46 0.95 -9.40 9.31
C TYR A 46 0.06 -8.76 8.24
N SER A 47 -1.11 -8.22 8.60
CA SER A 47 -2.08 -7.67 7.64
C SER A 47 -2.38 -6.23 8.01
N ASP A 48 -1.54 -5.34 7.51
CA ASP A 48 -1.52 -3.94 7.88
C ASP A 48 -0.89 -3.09 6.77
N THR A 49 -1.68 -2.70 5.79
CA THR A 49 -1.21 -1.86 4.68
C THR A 49 -1.45 -0.40 5.04
N ALA A 50 -0.39 0.40 5.10
CA ALA A 50 -0.49 1.85 5.18
C ALA A 50 -0.75 2.44 3.79
N VAL A 51 -1.46 3.56 3.76
CA VAL A 51 -1.78 4.31 2.54
C VAL A 51 -1.24 5.72 2.66
N TYR A 52 -0.36 6.13 1.76
CA TYR A 52 0.22 7.47 1.72
C TYR A 52 -0.27 8.23 0.50
N GLU A 53 -0.68 9.49 0.66
CA GLU A 53 -1.11 10.35 -0.45
C GLU A 53 0.04 11.21 -0.98
N SER A 54 0.06 11.45 -2.29
CA SER A 54 0.92 12.44 -2.93
C SER A 54 0.28 13.08 -4.17
N ASP A 55 0.77 14.29 -4.51
CA ASP A 55 0.56 14.92 -5.82
C ASP A 55 1.51 14.38 -6.90
N ASP A 56 2.58 13.68 -6.50
CA ASP A 56 3.59 13.10 -7.38
C ASP A 56 3.67 11.58 -7.20
N SER A 57 3.53 10.84 -8.31
CA SER A 57 3.60 9.37 -8.33
C SER A 57 4.92 8.77 -7.86
N MET A 58 5.99 9.57 -7.81
CA MET A 58 7.34 9.12 -7.50
C MET A 58 7.87 9.66 -6.16
N SER A 59 7.09 10.48 -5.45
CA SER A 59 7.53 11.11 -4.21
C SER A 59 6.42 11.06 -3.17
N PHE A 60 6.59 10.26 -2.12
CA PHE A 60 5.63 10.12 -1.03
C PHE A 60 6.28 10.58 0.27
N ASP A 61 5.63 11.51 0.98
CA ASP A 61 6.07 11.93 2.31
C ASP A 61 5.54 10.95 3.36
N PRO A 62 6.40 10.31 4.17
CA PRO A 62 5.96 9.44 5.27
C PRO A 62 5.02 10.13 6.27
N ALA A 63 5.02 11.47 6.35
CA ALA A 63 4.08 12.22 7.18
C ALA A 63 2.65 12.26 6.62
N ASN A 64 2.46 11.99 5.31
CA ASN A 64 1.16 12.07 4.62
C ASN A 64 0.45 10.70 4.55
N ILE A 65 0.43 9.98 5.68
CA ILE A 65 -0.38 8.78 5.80
C ILE A 65 -1.87 9.15 5.92
N VAL A 66 -2.70 8.58 5.05
CA VAL A 66 -4.15 8.87 4.97
C VAL A 66 -5.03 7.69 5.37
N GLY A 67 -4.44 6.51 5.58
CA GLY A 67 -5.21 5.34 6.01
C GLY A 67 -4.37 4.13 6.36
N ARG A 68 -5.02 3.17 7.04
CA ARG A 68 -4.50 1.83 7.30
C ARG A 68 -5.59 0.81 7.02
N ILE A 69 -5.25 -0.22 6.26
CA ILE A 69 -6.19 -1.24 5.82
C ILE A 69 -5.70 -2.61 6.33
N PRO A 70 -6.59 -3.46 6.90
CA PRO A 70 -6.23 -4.79 7.38
C PRO A 70 -6.00 -5.78 6.22
N SER A 71 -4.95 -5.55 5.45
CA SER A 71 -4.56 -6.30 4.26
C SER A 71 -3.04 -6.43 4.17
N HIS A 72 -2.58 -7.44 3.45
CA HIS A 72 -1.17 -7.74 3.16
C HIS A 72 -1.03 -7.99 1.65
N ALA A 73 0.08 -7.52 1.07
CA ALA A 73 0.31 -7.58 -0.37
C ALA A 73 -0.91 -7.13 -1.18
N SER A 74 -1.34 -5.90 -0.89
CA SER A 74 -2.56 -5.34 -1.46
C SER A 74 -2.33 -4.90 -2.90
N GLU A 75 -3.23 -5.27 -3.80
CA GLU A 75 -3.33 -4.69 -5.13
C GLU A 75 -4.72 -4.06 -5.29
N ILE A 76 -4.80 -2.97 -6.05
CA ILE A 76 -6.09 -2.33 -6.35
C ILE A 76 -6.51 -2.69 -7.76
N ILE A 77 -7.77 -3.10 -7.91
CA ILE A 77 -8.40 -3.45 -9.18
C ILE A 77 -9.54 -2.45 -9.42
N ASP A 78 -9.57 -1.89 -10.63
CA ASP A 78 -10.70 -1.13 -11.15
C ASP A 78 -11.59 -2.08 -11.97
N ILE A 79 -12.86 -2.19 -11.59
CA ILE A 79 -13.89 -2.92 -12.34
C ILE A 79 -15.01 -1.94 -12.65
N ASP A 80 -15.07 -1.48 -13.90
CA ASP A 80 -16.09 -0.56 -14.40
C ASP A 80 -16.22 0.74 -13.57
N GLY A 81 -15.09 1.28 -13.08
CA GLY A 81 -15.02 2.49 -12.27
C GLY A 81 -15.22 2.27 -10.78
N GLU A 82 -15.46 1.03 -10.36
CA GLU A 82 -15.53 0.64 -8.96
C GLU A 82 -14.20 0.05 -8.51
N LEU A 83 -13.67 0.55 -7.40
CA LEU A 83 -12.39 0.10 -6.87
C LEU A 83 -12.58 -1.07 -5.92
N TYR A 84 -11.70 -2.06 -6.06
CA TYR A 84 -11.59 -3.20 -5.17
C TYR A 84 -10.15 -3.37 -4.71
N ILE A 85 -9.98 -3.82 -3.48
CA ILE A 85 -8.69 -4.15 -2.90
C ILE A 85 -8.56 -5.67 -2.76
N THR A 86 -7.44 -6.21 -3.21
CA THR A 86 -7.07 -7.60 -2.99
C THR A 86 -6.22 -7.75 -1.74
N HIS A 87 -6.17 -8.96 -1.20
CA HIS A 87 -5.24 -9.34 -0.16
C HIS A 87 -4.86 -10.81 -0.32
N CYS A 88 -3.57 -11.11 -0.14
CA CYS A 88 -3.09 -12.47 0.01
C CYS A 88 -2.02 -12.58 1.10
N GLY A 89 -1.69 -13.79 1.51
CA GLY A 89 -0.59 -14.03 2.45
C GLY A 89 -0.67 -15.38 3.15
N TRP A 90 0.36 -15.65 3.96
CA TRP A 90 0.48 -16.89 4.71
C TRP A 90 -0.68 -17.11 5.67
N GLY A 91 -1.21 -18.33 5.69
CA GLY A 91 -2.33 -18.71 6.55
C GLY A 91 -3.67 -18.06 6.18
N LYS A 92 -3.75 -17.29 5.08
CA LYS A 92 -5.00 -16.65 4.65
C LYS A 92 -5.90 -17.58 3.83
N GLY A 93 -5.36 -18.63 3.22
CA GLY A 93 -6.18 -19.63 2.51
C GLY A 93 -6.66 -19.21 1.12
N GLY A 94 -6.11 -18.14 0.54
CA GLY A 94 -6.42 -17.71 -0.82
C GLY A 94 -6.20 -16.23 -1.05
N VAL A 95 -6.76 -15.74 -2.15
CA VAL A 95 -6.89 -14.31 -2.47
C VAL A 95 -8.27 -13.84 -2.02
N TYR A 96 -8.31 -12.74 -1.30
CA TYR A 96 -9.54 -12.06 -0.86
C TYR A 96 -9.74 -10.80 -1.69
N LEU A 97 -11.00 -10.39 -1.81
CA LEU A 97 -11.40 -9.17 -2.50
C LEU A 97 -12.48 -8.47 -1.68
N ALA A 98 -12.33 -7.15 -1.53
CA ALA A 98 -13.34 -6.29 -0.92
C ALA A 98 -13.45 -4.98 -1.73
N ARG A 99 -14.59 -4.30 -1.66
CA ARG A 99 -14.73 -2.97 -2.25
C ARG A 99 -13.87 -1.97 -1.48
N LEU A 100 -13.14 -1.13 -2.20
CA LEU A 100 -12.36 -0.03 -1.63
C LEU A 100 -13.18 1.25 -1.67
N HIS A 101 -13.23 1.94 -0.54
CA HIS A 101 -13.98 3.19 -0.38
C HIS A 101 -13.02 4.32 0.02
N PHE A 102 -13.20 5.49 -0.60
CA PHE A 102 -12.60 6.74 -0.16
C PHE A 102 -13.68 7.53 0.59
N GLU A 103 -13.34 8.03 1.78
CA GLU A 103 -14.20 8.97 2.50
C GLU A 103 -13.91 10.39 2.01
N GLU A 104 -14.95 11.21 1.84
CA GLU A 104 -14.86 12.63 1.46
C GLU A 104 -14.62 13.53 2.68
#